data_AF-A0A9Q4QUG6-F1
#
_entry.id   AF-A0A9Q4QUG6-F1
#
_cell.length_a   1.000
_cell.length_b   1.000
_cell.length_c   1.000
_cell.angle_alpha   90.00
_cell.angle_beta   90.00
_cell.angle_gamma   90.00
#
_symmetry.space_group_name_H-M   'P 1'
#
loop_
_entity.id
_entity.type
_entity.pdbx_description
1 polymer ?
#
loop_
_entity_poly.entity_id
_entity_poly.type
_entity_poly.pdbx_seq_one_letter_code
_entity_poly.pdbx_strand_id
1 'polypeptide(L)'
;MTAKDRSRLHRGYKRFLRQLKTKRQKRRKAQILCEENARYNRKNGVILSVDQLLSNTLSPSVSYLLNCISSPLNYELINKENNNTNCYVEIPRLFSLIENPQESYSAIRKLIVLSLFSNYPEIFIDYTKCDEFTLEAQVLLDLILKDIFRFYNRCRKKKRFKKYAKRITDRSTRGSSIRTMLFSVGSLAIHAKKQIEFSHVVPYNLCIHRSEVDTIRQAEMKDIDTTTLSDYVDTCLSKMGRNLEDEQIDDLCTVIGEILINAEEHSSTKCRYSIGYFEEQEIDGEKVGVFQLVIMNLGMSIYEKFKDENCPNPIISDKMKELSKQYTHKGFLKKKEFEEETLWTLYSLQDGVTSVSPEKYKNRGNGSLRFIESFYNLKGCNASKLSKMTLQSGKANIVFDGKYPVTESMVKGEKYRVLTFNSSGNIEDKPDNKYVKCSEFFFPGTFIHAYIYL
;
A
#
# COMPACT_ATOMS: atom_id res chain seq x y z
N MET A 1 67.12 -0.10 -9.90
CA MET A 1 65.65 0.13 -10.01
C MET A 1 65.27 1.32 -9.15
N THR A 2 64.77 2.41 -9.76
CA THR A 2 64.50 3.66 -9.04
C THR A 2 63.28 3.54 -8.12
N ALA A 3 63.13 4.44 -7.13
CA ALA A 3 61.94 4.49 -6.28
C ALA A 3 60.64 4.67 -7.10
N LYS A 4 60.73 5.38 -8.23
CA LYS A 4 59.65 5.60 -9.18
C LYS A 4 59.23 4.29 -9.87
N ASP A 5 60.19 3.43 -10.21
CA ASP A 5 59.95 2.11 -10.81
C ASP A 5 59.31 1.13 -9.82
N ARG A 6 59.75 1.12 -8.56
CA ARG A 6 59.12 0.33 -7.49
C ARG A 6 57.66 0.74 -7.25
N SER A 7 57.39 2.05 -7.22
CA SER A 7 56.02 2.58 -7.09
C SER A 7 55.14 2.22 -8.29
N ARG A 8 55.68 2.21 -9.50
CA ARG A 8 54.96 1.82 -10.72
C ARG A 8 54.64 0.31 -10.74
N LEU A 9 55.60 -0.54 -10.37
CA LEU A 9 55.42 -1.98 -10.21
C LEU A 9 54.38 -2.32 -9.14
N HIS A 10 54.44 -1.67 -7.98
CA HIS A 10 53.47 -1.88 -6.90
C HIS A 10 52.04 -1.48 -7.32
N ARG A 11 51.88 -0.36 -8.03
CA ARG A 11 50.59 0.05 -8.62
C ARG A 11 50.10 -0.93 -9.68
N GLY A 12 50.99 -1.43 -10.54
CA GLY A 12 50.69 -2.46 -11.53
C GLY A 12 50.19 -3.76 -10.90
N TYR A 13 50.89 -4.23 -9.86
CA TYR A 13 50.52 -5.43 -9.11
C TYR A 13 49.17 -5.29 -8.40
N LYS A 14 48.90 -4.15 -7.75
CA LYS A 14 47.57 -3.86 -7.16
C LYS A 14 46.45 -3.85 -8.21
N ARG A 15 46.69 -3.30 -9.41
CA ARG A 15 45.72 -3.33 -10.52
C ARG A 15 45.47 -4.75 -11.02
N PHE A 16 46.51 -5.56 -11.16
CA PHE A 16 46.42 -6.96 -11.55
C PHE A 16 45.60 -7.79 -10.54
N LEU A 17 45.89 -7.66 -9.24
CA LEU A 17 45.12 -8.32 -8.18
C LEU A 17 43.64 -7.90 -8.19
N ARG A 18 43.34 -6.61 -8.40
CA ARG A 18 41.96 -6.13 -8.56
C ARG A 18 41.28 -6.77 -9.77
N GLN A 19 41.96 -6.84 -10.93
CA GLN A 19 41.42 -7.50 -12.12
C GLN A 19 41.13 -8.99 -11.88
N LEU A 20 42.01 -9.71 -11.19
CA LEU A 20 41.78 -11.11 -10.83
C LEU A 20 40.56 -11.26 -9.90
N LYS A 21 40.43 -10.40 -8.87
CA LYS A 21 39.26 -10.36 -7.97
C LYS A 21 37.98 -10.10 -8.76
N THR A 22 37.98 -9.12 -9.66
CA THR A 22 36.83 -8.80 -10.52
C THR A 22 36.49 -9.95 -11.46
N LYS A 23 37.48 -10.60 -12.10
CA LYS A 23 37.26 -11.79 -12.95
C LYS A 23 36.63 -12.93 -12.15
N ARG A 24 37.13 -13.21 -10.95
CA ARG A 24 36.58 -14.25 -10.06
C ARG A 24 35.15 -13.92 -9.63
N GLN A 25 34.86 -12.66 -9.28
CA GLN A 25 33.50 -12.21 -8.97
C GLN A 25 32.57 -12.33 -10.17
N LYS A 26 33.00 -11.95 -11.38
CA LYS A 26 32.21 -12.12 -12.61
C LYS A 26 31.91 -13.59 -12.90
N ARG A 27 32.90 -14.49 -12.77
CA ARG A 27 32.71 -15.94 -12.92
C ARG A 27 31.74 -16.49 -11.88
N ARG A 28 31.88 -16.14 -10.61
CA ARG A 28 30.96 -16.56 -9.54
C ARG A 28 29.54 -16.08 -9.79
N LYS A 29 29.36 -14.82 -10.21
CA LYS A 29 28.04 -14.29 -10.60
C LYS A 29 27.43 -15.05 -11.78
N ALA A 30 28.22 -15.37 -12.80
CA ALA A 30 27.76 -16.16 -13.94
C ALA A 30 27.38 -17.59 -13.54
N GLN A 31 28.16 -18.21 -12.65
CA GLN A 31 27.88 -19.55 -12.13
C GLN A 31 26.58 -19.58 -11.32
N ILE A 32 26.41 -18.66 -10.36
CA ILE A 32 25.16 -18.52 -9.58
C ILE A 32 23.97 -18.35 -10.52
N LEU A 33 24.12 -17.51 -11.56
CA LEU A 33 23.08 -17.29 -12.55
C LEU A 33 22.72 -18.58 -13.32
N CYS A 34 23.72 -19.36 -13.72
CA CYS A 34 23.51 -20.65 -14.38
C CYS A 34 22.83 -21.66 -13.44
N GLU A 35 23.24 -21.73 -12.18
CA GLU A 35 22.66 -22.60 -11.16
C GLU A 35 21.20 -22.24 -10.85
N GLU A 36 20.90 -20.93 -10.68
CA GLU A 36 19.54 -20.41 -10.55
C GLU A 36 18.68 -20.80 -11.75
N ASN A 37 19.17 -20.57 -12.97
CA ASN A 37 18.47 -20.92 -14.19
C ASN A 37 18.24 -22.43 -14.31
N ALA A 38 19.23 -23.26 -13.95
CA ALA A 38 19.11 -24.71 -13.99
C ALA A 38 18.10 -25.24 -12.97
N ARG A 39 18.13 -24.75 -11.72
CA ARG A 39 17.13 -25.08 -10.69
C ARG A 39 15.72 -24.68 -11.12
N TYR A 40 15.59 -23.49 -11.71
CA TYR A 40 14.32 -22.98 -12.19
C TYR A 40 13.78 -23.76 -13.40
N ASN A 41 14.63 -24.14 -14.35
CA ASN A 41 14.24 -24.96 -15.51
C ASN A 41 13.87 -26.39 -15.10
N ARG A 42 14.54 -26.97 -14.09
CA ARG A 42 14.13 -28.27 -13.52
C ARG A 42 12.73 -28.22 -12.91
N LYS A 43 12.37 -27.10 -12.27
CA LYS A 43 11.06 -26.92 -11.63
C LYS A 43 9.92 -26.65 -12.62
N ASN A 44 10.19 -25.94 -13.72
CA ASN A 44 9.15 -25.38 -14.60
C ASN A 44 9.16 -25.90 -16.05
N GLY A 45 10.05 -26.84 -16.39
CA GLY A 45 10.23 -27.32 -17.77
C GLY A 45 11.20 -26.47 -18.60
N VAL A 46 11.70 -27.04 -19.69
CA VAL A 46 12.80 -26.48 -20.51
C VAL A 46 12.37 -25.27 -21.36
N ILE A 47 11.10 -25.20 -21.75
CA ILE A 47 10.57 -24.15 -22.64
C ILE A 47 9.38 -23.48 -21.97
N LEU A 48 9.61 -22.29 -21.40
CA LEU A 48 8.54 -21.45 -20.86
C LEU A 48 7.97 -20.54 -21.94
N SER A 49 6.66 -20.30 -21.91
CA SER A 49 6.04 -19.18 -22.64
C SER A 49 6.31 -17.86 -21.90
N VAL A 50 5.98 -16.72 -22.53
CA VAL A 50 6.07 -15.40 -21.89
C VAL A 50 5.07 -15.29 -20.75
N ASP A 51 3.86 -15.81 -20.95
CA ASP A 51 2.79 -15.80 -19.95
C ASP A 51 3.16 -16.65 -18.74
N GLN A 52 3.77 -17.82 -18.95
CA GLN A 52 4.31 -18.64 -17.87
C GLN A 52 5.47 -17.96 -17.15
N LEU A 53 6.30 -17.18 -17.85
CA LEU A 53 7.35 -16.41 -17.20
C LEU A 53 6.76 -15.28 -16.36
N LEU A 54 5.73 -14.60 -16.86
CA LEU A 54 5.03 -13.54 -16.17
C LEU A 54 4.33 -14.09 -14.91
N SER A 55 3.50 -15.13 -15.04
CA SER A 55 2.78 -15.74 -13.91
C SER A 55 3.70 -16.21 -12.79
N ASN A 56 4.85 -16.79 -13.14
CA ASN A 56 5.86 -17.21 -12.16
C ASN A 56 6.66 -16.06 -11.53
N THR A 57 6.49 -14.82 -12.02
CA THR A 57 7.22 -13.64 -11.54
C THR A 57 6.38 -12.71 -10.69
N LEU A 58 5.08 -12.61 -10.98
CA LEU A 58 4.17 -11.79 -10.20
C LEU A 58 4.12 -12.29 -8.74
N SER A 59 4.09 -11.35 -7.81
CA SER A 59 3.81 -11.62 -6.41
C SER A 59 2.36 -12.12 -6.25
N PRO A 60 2.04 -12.83 -5.15
CA PRO A 60 0.66 -13.24 -4.88
C PRO A 60 -0.32 -12.07 -4.91
N SER A 61 0.11 -10.91 -4.44
CA SER A 61 -0.68 -9.69 -4.34
C SER A 61 -1.00 -9.06 -5.70
N VAL A 62 0.01 -8.87 -6.56
CA VAL A 62 -0.24 -8.38 -7.94
C VAL A 62 -0.98 -9.45 -8.75
N SER A 63 -0.68 -10.73 -8.55
CA SER A 63 -1.43 -11.81 -9.20
C SER A 63 -2.91 -11.77 -8.81
N TYR A 64 -3.23 -11.61 -7.52
CA TYR A 64 -4.62 -11.48 -7.06
C TYR A 64 -5.30 -10.25 -7.68
N LEU A 65 -4.63 -9.09 -7.65
CA LEU A 65 -5.09 -7.83 -8.24
C LEU A 65 -5.51 -7.96 -9.71
N LEU A 66 -4.71 -8.68 -10.52
CA LEU A 66 -4.98 -8.85 -11.96
C LEU A 66 -6.00 -9.95 -12.28
N ASN A 67 -6.19 -10.92 -11.38
CA ASN A 67 -7.13 -12.04 -11.58
C ASN A 67 -8.50 -11.81 -10.92
N CYS A 68 -8.61 -10.91 -9.94
CA CYS A 68 -9.88 -10.57 -9.30
C CYS A 68 -10.82 -9.91 -10.31
N ILE A 69 -11.96 -10.53 -10.62
CA ILE A 69 -12.92 -10.03 -11.63
C ILE A 69 -13.42 -8.64 -11.28
N SER A 70 -13.67 -8.36 -10.00
CA SER A 70 -14.13 -7.05 -9.52
C SER A 70 -13.05 -5.98 -9.58
N SER A 71 -11.77 -6.35 -9.69
CA SER A 71 -10.67 -5.40 -9.73
C SER A 71 -10.74 -4.53 -10.98
N PRO A 72 -10.58 -3.20 -10.87
CA PRO A 72 -10.48 -2.29 -12.01
C PRO A 72 -9.18 -2.47 -12.80
N LEU A 73 -8.27 -3.33 -12.33
CA LEU A 73 -7.01 -3.70 -12.98
C LEU A 73 -7.00 -5.16 -13.45
N ASN A 74 -8.17 -5.80 -13.57
CA ASN A 74 -8.23 -7.19 -14.01
C ASN A 74 -7.76 -7.39 -15.46
N TYR A 75 -7.39 -8.62 -15.82
CA TYR A 75 -6.92 -8.95 -17.16
C TYR A 75 -7.96 -8.67 -18.27
N GLU A 76 -9.25 -8.82 -18.00
CA GLU A 76 -10.29 -8.55 -19.00
C GLU A 76 -10.31 -7.08 -19.41
N LEU A 77 -10.26 -6.16 -18.44
CA LEU A 77 -10.19 -4.72 -18.68
C LEU A 77 -8.86 -4.32 -19.33
N ILE A 78 -7.76 -4.90 -18.88
CA ILE A 78 -6.43 -4.68 -19.46
C ILE A 78 -6.40 -5.09 -20.94
N ASN A 79 -7.00 -6.23 -21.29
CA ASN A 79 -7.02 -6.74 -22.67
C ASN A 79 -7.94 -5.92 -23.59
N LYS A 80 -8.92 -5.20 -23.03
CA LYS A 80 -9.80 -4.26 -23.76
C LYS A 80 -9.18 -2.87 -23.89
N GLU A 81 -8.18 -2.54 -23.09
CA GLU A 81 -7.53 -1.23 -23.12
C GLU A 81 -6.70 -1.11 -24.41
N ASN A 82 -6.88 -0.01 -25.14
CA ASN A 82 -6.19 0.20 -26.41
C ASN A 82 -4.68 0.26 -26.21
N ASN A 83 -3.93 -0.45 -27.05
CA ASN A 83 -2.48 -0.28 -27.13
C ASN A 83 -2.19 1.15 -27.58
N ASN A 84 -1.75 1.99 -26.65
CA ASN A 84 -1.45 3.40 -26.91
C ASN A 84 -0.43 3.51 -28.05
N THR A 85 -0.63 4.45 -28.98
CA THR A 85 0.25 4.66 -30.15
C THR A 85 1.55 5.38 -29.79
N ASN A 86 1.70 5.81 -28.54
CA ASN A 86 2.89 6.46 -28.02
C ASN A 86 3.43 5.71 -26.79
N CYS A 87 4.70 5.93 -26.48
CA CYS A 87 5.37 5.32 -25.34
C CYS A 87 5.12 6.06 -24.01
N TYR A 88 4.10 6.92 -23.95
CA TYR A 88 3.79 7.76 -22.79
C TYR A 88 2.51 7.29 -22.11
N VAL A 89 2.49 7.42 -20.78
CA VAL A 89 1.26 7.36 -19.98
C VAL A 89 1.12 8.69 -19.28
N GLU A 90 0.13 9.48 -19.67
CA GLU A 90 -0.22 10.70 -18.93
C GLU A 90 -0.88 10.30 -17.60
N ILE A 91 -0.28 10.74 -16.50
CA ILE A 91 -0.87 10.66 -15.16
C ILE A 91 -1.91 11.77 -15.03
N PRO A 92 -3.12 11.48 -14.50
CA PRO A 92 -4.17 12.48 -14.38
C PRO A 92 -3.74 13.63 -13.47
N ARG A 93 -4.45 14.76 -13.62
CA ARG A 93 -4.24 15.98 -12.82
C ARG A 93 -4.30 15.70 -11.31
N LEU A 94 -5.26 14.89 -10.89
CA LEU A 94 -5.36 14.32 -9.54
C LEU A 94 -5.18 12.81 -9.65
N PHE A 95 -4.07 12.27 -9.18
CA PHE A 95 -3.82 10.83 -9.17
C PHE A 95 -4.11 10.26 -7.78
N SER A 96 -5.36 9.81 -7.60
CA SER A 96 -5.89 9.29 -6.33
C SER A 96 -6.88 8.15 -6.56
N LEU A 97 -6.79 7.12 -5.73
CA LEU A 97 -7.76 6.01 -5.75
C LEU A 97 -9.04 6.32 -4.96
N ILE A 98 -9.05 7.42 -4.22
CA ILE A 98 -10.17 7.86 -3.40
C ILE A 98 -10.97 8.94 -4.14
N GLU A 99 -10.31 9.99 -4.61
CA GLU A 99 -10.97 11.18 -5.15
C GLU A 99 -11.08 11.17 -6.68
N ASN A 100 -10.19 10.47 -7.37
CA ASN A 100 -10.21 10.38 -8.83
C ASN A 100 -9.94 8.94 -9.35
N PRO A 101 -10.70 7.93 -8.88
CA PRO A 101 -10.39 6.53 -9.10
C PRO A 101 -10.43 6.12 -10.58
N GLN A 102 -11.38 6.63 -11.36
CA GLN A 102 -11.59 6.21 -12.74
C GLN A 102 -10.36 6.48 -13.62
N GLU A 103 -9.89 7.71 -13.63
CA GLU A 103 -8.73 8.17 -14.39
C GLU A 103 -7.45 7.55 -13.84
N SER A 104 -7.33 7.43 -12.51
CA SER A 104 -6.16 6.84 -11.86
C SER A 104 -6.00 5.36 -12.23
N TYR A 105 -7.07 4.56 -12.15
CA TYR A 105 -7.03 3.17 -12.61
C TYR A 105 -6.82 3.06 -14.12
N SER A 106 -7.38 3.96 -14.93
CA SER A 106 -7.11 3.99 -16.38
C SER A 106 -5.63 4.23 -16.67
N ALA A 107 -4.99 5.17 -15.99
CA ALA A 107 -3.56 5.43 -16.15
C ALA A 107 -2.72 4.21 -15.77
N ILE A 108 -3.04 3.55 -14.65
CA ILE A 108 -2.36 2.33 -14.21
C ILE A 108 -2.56 1.18 -15.24
N ARG A 109 -3.79 0.97 -15.76
CA ARG A 109 -4.04 -0.03 -16.81
C ARG A 109 -3.22 0.23 -18.06
N LYS A 110 -3.24 1.47 -18.57
CA LYS A 110 -2.44 1.88 -19.74
C LYS A 110 -0.96 1.60 -19.54
N LEU A 111 -0.44 1.87 -18.34
CA LEU A 111 0.94 1.57 -18.01
C LEU A 111 1.23 0.07 -17.97
N ILE A 112 0.35 -0.76 -17.42
CA ILE A 112 0.49 -2.22 -17.46
C ILE A 112 0.52 -2.70 -18.91
N VAL A 113 -0.41 -2.21 -19.75
CA VAL A 113 -0.49 -2.57 -21.16
C VAL A 113 0.77 -2.19 -21.91
N LEU A 114 1.20 -0.93 -21.77
CA LEU A 114 2.45 -0.49 -22.37
C LEU A 114 3.64 -1.28 -21.85
N SER A 115 3.67 -1.64 -20.57
CA SER A 115 4.78 -2.36 -19.96
C SER A 115 4.85 -3.83 -20.43
N LEU A 116 3.74 -4.52 -20.54
CA LEU A 116 3.71 -5.96 -20.80
C LEU A 116 3.49 -6.32 -22.28
N PHE A 117 2.68 -5.55 -23.01
CA PHE A 117 2.20 -5.96 -24.34
C PHE A 117 2.71 -5.10 -25.50
N SER A 118 3.20 -3.88 -25.25
CA SER A 118 3.77 -3.05 -26.33
C SER A 118 5.18 -3.48 -26.77
N ASN A 119 5.66 -2.97 -27.90
CA ASN A 119 7.02 -3.20 -28.41
C ASN A 119 7.99 -2.04 -28.14
N TYR A 120 7.60 -1.03 -27.36
CA TYR A 120 8.48 0.10 -27.07
C TYR A 120 9.65 -0.32 -26.16
N PRO A 121 10.91 0.02 -26.50
CA PRO A 121 12.06 -0.28 -25.65
C PRO A 121 12.11 0.60 -24.39
N GLU A 122 11.44 1.75 -24.44
CA GLU A 122 11.35 2.71 -23.35
C GLU A 122 9.91 3.20 -23.19
N ILE A 123 9.49 3.40 -21.95
CA ILE A 123 8.17 3.89 -21.55
C ILE A 123 8.38 5.07 -20.60
N PHE A 124 7.56 6.10 -20.75
CA PHE A 124 7.58 7.31 -19.94
C PHE A 124 6.28 7.45 -19.15
N ILE A 125 6.38 7.57 -17.84
CA ILE A 125 5.27 7.95 -16.97
C ILE A 125 5.28 9.49 -16.88
N ASP A 126 4.32 10.14 -17.51
CA ASP A 126 4.29 11.59 -17.66
C ASP A 126 3.42 12.24 -16.57
N TYR A 127 4.10 12.86 -15.60
CA TYR A 127 3.51 13.60 -14.48
C TYR A 127 3.45 15.12 -14.75
N THR A 128 3.76 15.61 -15.96
CA THR A 128 3.86 17.06 -16.22
C THR A 128 2.54 17.82 -16.07
N LYS A 129 1.40 17.13 -16.18
CA LYS A 129 0.05 17.67 -15.95
C LYS A 129 -0.54 17.25 -14.59
N CYS A 130 0.21 16.51 -13.78
CA CYS A 130 -0.21 16.08 -12.46
C CYS A 130 0.03 17.22 -11.48
N ASP A 131 -1.04 17.68 -10.82
CA ASP A 131 -0.99 18.74 -9.82
C ASP A 131 -0.88 18.15 -8.42
N GLU A 132 -1.51 17.00 -8.20
CA GLU A 132 -1.58 16.32 -6.92
C GLU A 132 -1.66 14.80 -7.13
N PHE A 133 -0.93 14.05 -6.30
CA PHE A 133 -1.17 12.62 -6.16
C PHE A 133 -1.09 12.19 -4.72
N THR A 134 -1.85 11.15 -4.41
CA THR A 134 -1.97 10.60 -3.07
C THR A 134 -1.14 9.33 -2.92
N LEU A 135 -0.64 9.07 -1.72
CA LEU A 135 0.25 7.93 -1.47
C LEU A 135 -0.38 6.58 -1.82
N GLU A 136 -1.69 6.39 -1.66
CA GLU A 136 -2.30 5.08 -1.92
C GLU A 136 -2.27 4.71 -3.41
N ALA A 137 -2.44 5.70 -4.31
CA ALA A 137 -2.32 5.49 -5.74
C ALA A 137 -0.88 5.18 -6.14
N GLN A 138 0.07 5.90 -5.54
CA GLN A 138 1.49 5.71 -5.80
C GLN A 138 1.99 4.35 -5.31
N VAL A 139 1.57 3.88 -4.13
CA VAL A 139 1.93 2.55 -3.61
C VAL A 139 1.42 1.45 -4.53
N LEU A 140 0.16 1.52 -4.96
CA LEU A 140 -0.40 0.51 -5.86
C LEU A 140 0.40 0.42 -7.16
N LEU A 141 0.74 1.58 -7.73
CA LEU A 141 1.59 1.69 -8.91
C LEU A 141 2.98 1.07 -8.67
N ASP A 142 3.62 1.37 -7.54
CA ASP A 142 4.95 0.87 -7.19
C ASP A 142 4.96 -0.65 -6.97
N LEU A 143 3.91 -1.23 -6.38
CA LEU A 143 3.79 -2.68 -6.24
C LEU A 143 3.74 -3.38 -7.60
N ILE A 144 2.98 -2.82 -8.54
CA ILE A 144 2.88 -3.33 -9.91
C ILE A 144 4.22 -3.19 -10.64
N LEU A 145 4.83 -2.00 -10.59
CA LEU A 145 6.11 -1.73 -11.23
C LEU A 145 7.24 -2.60 -10.67
N LYS A 146 7.24 -2.87 -9.36
CA LYS A 146 8.20 -3.80 -8.73
C LYS A 146 8.20 -5.17 -9.41
N ASP A 147 7.02 -5.72 -9.66
CA ASP A 147 6.87 -7.04 -10.29
C ASP A 147 7.17 -7.01 -11.80
N ILE A 148 6.80 -5.93 -12.48
CA ILE A 148 7.20 -5.69 -13.88
C ILE A 148 8.73 -5.61 -14.00
N PHE A 149 9.42 -4.91 -13.10
CA PHE A 149 10.88 -4.86 -13.11
C PHE A 149 11.53 -6.20 -12.79
N ARG A 150 10.93 -7.00 -11.88
CA ARG A 150 11.36 -8.39 -11.65
C ARG A 150 11.21 -9.22 -12.93
N PHE A 151 10.10 -9.07 -13.65
CA PHE A 151 9.87 -9.72 -14.93
C PHE A 151 10.92 -9.30 -15.97
N TYR A 152 11.16 -8.00 -16.15
CA TYR A 152 12.20 -7.49 -17.05
C TYR A 152 13.60 -8.02 -16.70
N ASN A 153 13.94 -8.09 -15.42
CA ASN A 153 15.22 -8.64 -14.98
C ASN A 153 15.36 -10.12 -15.36
N ARG A 154 14.28 -10.92 -15.28
CA ARG A 154 14.28 -12.30 -15.78
C ARG A 154 14.37 -12.37 -17.30
N CYS A 155 13.66 -11.51 -18.01
CA CYS A 155 13.72 -11.41 -19.48
C CYS A 155 15.12 -11.08 -19.99
N ARG A 156 15.84 -10.16 -19.33
CA ARG A 156 17.24 -9.80 -19.68
C ARG A 156 18.20 -10.98 -19.57
N LYS A 157 17.96 -11.91 -18.64
CA LYS A 157 18.79 -13.12 -18.42
C LYS A 157 18.65 -14.15 -19.54
N LYS A 158 17.58 -14.14 -20.34
CA LYS A 158 17.27 -15.17 -21.35
C LYS A 158 17.22 -14.56 -22.76
N LYS A 159 18.07 -15.02 -23.68
CA LYS A 159 18.20 -14.47 -25.06
C LYS A 159 16.85 -14.35 -25.78
N ARG A 160 15.97 -15.35 -25.66
CA ARG A 160 14.61 -15.39 -26.25
C ARG A 160 13.70 -14.26 -25.77
N PHE A 161 13.86 -13.81 -24.52
CA PHE A 161 12.94 -12.84 -23.89
C PHE A 161 13.49 -11.42 -23.80
N LYS A 162 14.72 -11.17 -24.27
CA LYS A 162 15.36 -9.84 -24.15
C LYS A 162 14.49 -8.70 -24.69
N LYS A 163 13.72 -8.94 -25.76
CA LYS A 163 12.82 -7.95 -26.38
C LYS A 163 11.68 -7.47 -25.47
N TYR A 164 11.31 -8.25 -24.44
CA TYR A 164 10.24 -7.89 -23.51
C TYR A 164 10.74 -6.99 -22.36
N ALA A 165 12.06 -6.88 -22.16
CA ALA A 165 12.61 -6.06 -21.10
C ALA A 165 12.72 -4.60 -21.56
N LYS A 166 12.00 -3.70 -20.87
CA LYS A 166 11.93 -2.29 -21.22
C LYS A 166 12.62 -1.41 -20.18
N ARG A 167 12.91 -0.17 -20.55
CA ARG A 167 13.26 0.91 -19.61
C ARG A 167 11.98 1.67 -19.28
N ILE A 168 11.73 1.93 -18.01
CA ILE A 168 10.64 2.79 -17.57
C ILE A 168 11.28 3.98 -16.87
N THR A 169 10.87 5.18 -17.25
CA THR A 169 11.33 6.44 -16.66
C THR A 169 10.13 7.36 -16.44
N ASP A 170 10.32 8.45 -15.69
CA ASP A 170 9.31 9.48 -15.47
C ASP A 170 9.64 10.75 -16.26
N ARG A 171 8.61 11.56 -16.47
CA ARG A 171 8.73 12.96 -16.82
C ARG A 171 7.98 13.77 -15.76
N SER A 172 8.70 14.63 -15.05
CA SER A 172 8.16 15.45 -13.97
C SER A 172 8.76 16.86 -14.04
N THR A 173 7.98 17.86 -13.62
CA THR A 173 8.42 19.26 -13.60
C THR A 173 9.49 19.46 -12.52
N ARG A 174 10.61 20.11 -12.87
CA ARG A 174 11.69 20.36 -11.91
C ARG A 174 11.20 21.35 -10.83
N GLY A 175 11.41 21.00 -9.56
CA GLY A 175 11.05 21.85 -8.43
C GLY A 175 9.57 21.78 -8.02
N SER A 176 8.75 20.93 -8.65
CA SER A 176 7.38 20.70 -8.18
C SER A 176 7.33 19.74 -6.99
N SER A 177 6.30 19.88 -6.15
CA SER A 177 5.97 18.95 -5.06
C SER A 177 5.86 17.51 -5.55
N ILE A 178 5.27 17.31 -6.73
CA ILE A 178 5.17 16.00 -7.41
C ILE A 178 6.55 15.37 -7.59
N ARG A 179 7.52 16.15 -8.06
CA ARG A 179 8.88 15.65 -8.23
C ARG A 179 9.53 15.37 -6.87
N THR A 180 9.34 16.24 -5.88
CA THR A 180 9.83 16.02 -4.51
C THR A 180 9.33 14.68 -3.97
N MET A 181 8.03 14.40 -4.05
CA MET A 181 7.44 13.14 -3.58
C MET A 181 7.95 11.93 -4.38
N LEU A 182 8.01 12.00 -5.72
CA LEU A 182 8.51 10.91 -6.57
C LEU A 182 9.96 10.51 -6.28
N PHE A 183 10.81 11.49 -5.97
CA PHE A 183 12.21 11.27 -5.64
C PHE A 183 12.44 10.96 -4.15
N SER A 184 11.44 11.19 -3.30
CA SER A 184 11.49 10.83 -1.88
C SER A 184 10.99 9.41 -1.64
N VAL A 185 9.76 9.10 -2.07
CA VAL A 185 9.06 7.84 -1.74
C VAL A 185 8.40 7.15 -2.93
N GLY A 186 8.37 7.75 -4.13
CA GLY A 186 7.73 7.14 -5.31
C GLY A 186 8.59 6.16 -6.10
N SER A 187 8.13 5.82 -7.32
CA SER A 187 8.72 4.78 -8.18
C SER A 187 10.21 4.93 -8.45
N LEU A 188 10.70 6.16 -8.54
CA LEU A 188 12.13 6.43 -8.79
C LEU A 188 12.99 6.16 -7.56
N ALA A 189 12.52 6.58 -6.38
CA ALA A 189 13.19 6.30 -5.13
C ALA A 189 13.26 4.77 -4.92
N ILE A 190 12.12 4.09 -5.04
CA ILE A 190 11.99 2.66 -4.72
C ILE A 190 12.68 1.76 -5.76
N HIS A 191 12.44 1.98 -7.06
CA HIS A 191 12.85 1.02 -8.09
C HIS A 191 14.10 1.43 -8.86
N ALA A 192 14.29 2.73 -9.10
CA ALA A 192 15.47 3.23 -9.80
C ALA A 192 16.66 3.51 -8.86
N LYS A 193 16.46 3.44 -7.54
CA LYS A 193 17.45 3.81 -6.52
C LYS A 193 17.99 5.23 -6.73
N LYS A 194 17.10 6.14 -7.10
CA LYS A 194 17.40 7.55 -7.37
C LYS A 194 16.83 8.46 -6.27
N GLN A 195 16.83 8.01 -5.03
CA GLN A 195 16.32 8.82 -3.93
C GLN A 195 17.11 10.14 -3.83
N ILE A 196 16.40 11.25 -3.61
CA ILE A 196 16.97 12.56 -3.32
C ILE A 196 16.48 12.98 -1.94
N GLU A 197 17.39 13.46 -1.11
CA GLU A 197 17.07 14.00 0.20
C GLU A 197 16.63 15.46 0.08
N PHE A 198 15.52 15.79 0.74
CA PHE A 198 14.97 17.14 0.83
C PHE A 198 14.81 17.48 2.32
N SER A 199 15.34 18.63 2.75
CA SER A 199 15.41 19.00 4.18
C SER A 199 14.03 19.21 4.84
N HIS A 200 13.05 19.58 4.03
CA HIS A 200 11.64 19.82 4.41
C HIS A 200 10.78 18.55 4.27
N VAL A 201 11.39 17.39 3.98
CA VAL A 201 10.68 16.12 3.80
C VAL A 201 11.20 15.08 4.79
N VAL A 202 10.28 14.32 5.37
CA VAL A 202 10.61 13.09 6.12
C VAL A 202 9.97 11.92 5.38
N PRO A 203 10.76 11.03 4.74
CA PRO A 203 10.23 9.87 4.05
C PRO A 203 10.15 8.66 4.98
N TYR A 204 9.05 7.92 4.92
CA TYR A 204 8.97 6.53 5.41
C TYR A 204 8.84 5.61 4.19
N ASN A 205 9.96 4.99 3.82
CA ASN A 205 10.08 4.20 2.60
C ASN A 205 9.11 3.00 2.60
N LEU A 206 8.71 2.55 1.40
CA LEU A 206 7.81 1.41 1.24
C LEU A 206 8.32 0.13 1.94
N CYS A 207 7.69 -0.21 3.05
CA CYS A 207 7.86 -1.46 3.76
C CYS A 207 6.95 -2.52 3.16
N ILE A 208 7.52 -3.68 2.85
CA ILE A 208 6.79 -4.84 2.33
C ILE A 208 7.08 -6.02 3.23
N HIS A 209 6.06 -6.46 3.97
CA HIS A 209 6.15 -7.65 4.79
C HIS A 209 5.29 -8.77 4.22
N ARG A 210 5.81 -9.99 4.26
CA ARG A 210 5.11 -11.19 3.86
C ARG A 210 5.25 -12.22 4.96
N SER A 211 4.10 -12.75 5.41
CA SER A 211 4.07 -13.86 6.35
C SER A 211 4.72 -15.10 5.73
N GLU A 212 5.84 -15.58 6.31
CA GLU A 212 6.46 -16.86 5.99
C GLU A 212 6.14 -17.91 7.09
N VAL A 213 6.74 -19.10 7.04
CA VAL A 213 6.52 -20.16 8.05
C VAL A 213 7.44 -19.96 9.27
N ASP A 214 8.44 -19.07 9.19
CA ASP A 214 9.46 -18.85 10.21
C ASP A 214 9.01 -17.83 11.28
N THR A 215 8.53 -18.34 12.41
CA THR A 215 7.83 -17.55 13.45
C THR A 215 8.73 -16.56 14.18
N ILE A 216 10.03 -16.83 14.32
CA ILE A 216 10.95 -15.95 15.07
C ILE A 216 11.27 -14.71 14.23
N ARG A 217 11.69 -14.90 12.98
CA ARG A 217 11.97 -13.78 12.07
C ARG A 217 10.76 -12.92 11.80
N GLN A 218 9.57 -13.52 11.83
CA GLN A 218 8.31 -12.78 11.70
C GLN A 218 8.07 -11.85 12.87
N ALA A 219 8.26 -12.33 14.10
CA ALA A 219 8.12 -11.51 15.30
C ALA A 219 9.14 -10.35 15.28
N GLU A 220 10.42 -10.64 15.02
CA GLU A 220 11.47 -9.61 14.93
C GLU A 220 11.17 -8.55 13.87
N MET A 221 10.76 -8.97 12.67
CA MET A 221 10.46 -8.03 11.58
C MET A 221 9.23 -7.18 11.90
N LYS A 222 8.25 -7.73 12.60
CA LYS A 222 7.07 -7.00 13.03
C LYS A 222 7.42 -5.94 14.06
N ASP A 223 8.29 -6.25 15.02
CA ASP A 223 8.75 -5.27 16.01
C ASP A 223 9.54 -4.16 15.32
N ILE A 224 10.44 -4.50 14.38
CA ILE A 224 11.17 -3.52 13.56
C ILE A 224 10.21 -2.63 12.76
N ASP A 225 9.22 -3.19 12.07
CA ASP A 225 8.24 -2.43 11.28
C ASP A 225 7.44 -1.47 12.19
N THR A 226 7.09 -1.92 13.40
CA THR A 226 6.33 -1.13 14.38
C THR A 226 7.17 0.04 14.88
N THR A 227 8.39 -0.22 15.37
CA THR A 227 9.31 0.83 15.84
C THR A 227 9.63 1.82 14.73
N THR A 228 9.95 1.36 13.52
CA THR A 228 10.31 2.27 12.41
C THR A 228 9.16 3.20 12.04
N LEU A 229 7.92 2.72 12.09
CA LEU A 229 6.75 3.55 11.80
C LEU A 229 6.44 4.51 12.96
N SER A 230 6.62 4.10 14.22
CA SER A 230 6.51 4.99 15.37
C SER A 230 7.56 6.10 15.33
N ASP A 231 8.83 5.76 15.06
CA ASP A 231 9.93 6.72 14.91
C ASP A 231 9.64 7.74 13.80
N TYR A 232 9.02 7.29 12.70
CA TYR A 232 8.58 8.18 11.64
C TYR A 232 7.53 9.18 12.13
N VAL A 233 6.51 8.74 12.86
CA VAL A 233 5.47 9.64 13.41
C VAL A 233 6.08 10.64 14.38
N ASP A 234 6.93 10.18 15.31
CA ASP A 234 7.60 11.04 16.29
C ASP A 234 8.51 12.07 15.61
N THR A 235 9.27 11.66 14.59
CA THR A 235 10.09 12.57 13.78
C THR A 235 9.25 13.64 13.09
N CYS A 236 8.08 13.28 12.55
CA CYS A 236 7.18 14.24 11.89
C CYS A 236 6.60 15.26 12.87
N LEU A 237 6.20 14.82 14.07
CA LEU A 237 5.72 15.69 15.13
C LEU A 237 6.83 16.63 15.61
N SER A 238 8.04 16.08 15.83
CA SER A 238 9.22 16.84 16.27
C SER A 238 9.58 17.97 15.30
N LYS A 239 9.42 17.76 13.99
CA LYS A 239 9.60 18.79 12.95
C LYS A 239 8.63 19.97 13.07
N MET A 240 7.48 19.73 13.69
CA MET A 240 6.45 20.72 14.01
C MET A 240 6.52 21.20 15.47
N GLY A 241 7.58 20.86 16.20
CA GLY A 241 7.78 21.27 17.60
C GLY A 241 6.86 20.58 18.60
N ARG A 242 6.26 19.44 18.22
CA ARG A 242 5.46 18.58 19.10
C ARG A 242 6.27 17.33 19.41
N ASN A 243 6.41 16.96 20.67
CA ASN A 243 7.06 15.70 21.07
C ASN A 243 6.02 14.83 21.78
N LEU A 244 6.07 13.53 21.54
CA LEU A 244 5.28 12.57 22.30
C LEU A 244 6.01 12.24 23.60
N GLU A 245 5.27 12.09 24.70
CA GLU A 245 5.80 11.50 25.93
C GLU A 245 5.97 9.98 25.76
N ASP A 246 6.85 9.36 26.55
CA ASP A 246 7.16 7.92 26.43
C ASP A 246 5.89 7.04 26.45
N GLU A 247 4.93 7.35 27.33
CA GLU A 247 3.65 6.63 27.40
C GLU A 247 2.83 6.75 26.10
N GLN A 248 2.86 7.92 25.46
CA GLN A 248 2.17 8.16 24.18
C GLN A 248 2.85 7.44 23.01
N ILE A 249 4.18 7.27 23.07
CA ILE A 249 4.95 6.49 22.09
C ILE A 249 4.62 5.00 22.23
N ASP A 250 4.53 4.49 23.46
CA ASP A 250 4.17 3.09 23.72
C ASP A 250 2.74 2.77 23.26
N ASP A 251 1.79 3.68 23.51
CA ASP A 251 0.42 3.58 23.00
C ASP A 251 0.40 3.59 21.48
N LEU A 252 1.15 4.49 20.85
CA LEU A 252 1.27 4.58 19.40
C LEU A 252 1.89 3.31 18.79
N CYS A 253 2.96 2.77 19.41
CA CYS A 253 3.56 1.49 19.01
C CYS A 253 2.56 0.35 19.09
N THR A 254 1.79 0.27 20.18
CA THR A 254 0.76 -0.75 20.37
C THR A 254 -0.28 -0.68 19.25
N VAL A 255 -0.77 0.53 18.97
CA VAL A 255 -1.80 0.80 17.97
C VAL A 255 -1.31 0.53 16.55
N ILE A 256 -0.09 0.95 16.22
CA ILE A 256 0.57 0.65 14.95
C ILE A 256 0.76 -0.86 14.80
N GLY A 257 1.24 -1.53 15.85
CA GLY A 257 1.43 -2.98 15.86
C GLY A 257 0.12 -3.72 15.56
N GLU A 258 -0.97 -3.33 16.20
CA GLU A 258 -2.30 -3.92 15.97
C GLU A 258 -2.79 -3.72 14.53
N ILE A 259 -2.64 -2.52 13.94
CA ILE A 259 -3.10 -2.29 12.57
C ILE A 259 -2.25 -3.02 11.53
N LEU A 260 -0.93 -3.14 11.76
CA LEU A 260 -0.04 -3.90 10.89
C LEU A 260 -0.34 -5.41 10.96
N ILE A 261 -0.68 -5.94 12.14
CA ILE A 261 -1.18 -7.31 12.30
C ILE A 261 -2.47 -7.49 11.51
N ASN A 262 -3.42 -6.57 11.67
CA ASN A 262 -4.69 -6.64 10.97
C ASN A 262 -4.47 -6.66 9.45
N ALA A 263 -3.62 -5.79 8.92
CA ALA A 263 -3.28 -5.77 7.50
C ALA A 263 -2.63 -7.08 7.01
N GLU A 264 -1.85 -7.78 7.85
CA GLU A 264 -1.22 -9.06 7.51
C GLU A 264 -2.23 -10.22 7.57
N GLU A 265 -2.91 -10.38 8.70
CA GLU A 265 -3.81 -11.51 8.96
C GLU A 265 -5.12 -11.41 8.18
N HIS A 266 -5.63 -10.18 8.00
CA HIS A 266 -6.77 -9.90 7.16
C HIS A 266 -6.39 -9.77 5.67
N SER A 267 -5.14 -10.05 5.29
CA SER A 267 -4.77 -10.27 3.88
C SER A 267 -4.93 -11.74 3.49
N SER A 268 -5.69 -12.05 2.44
CA SER A 268 -5.68 -13.40 1.86
C SER A 268 -4.35 -13.74 1.17
N THR A 269 -3.54 -12.72 0.84
CA THR A 269 -2.20 -12.89 0.26
C THR A 269 -1.09 -12.96 1.30
N LYS A 270 -1.43 -12.72 2.58
CA LYS A 270 -0.51 -12.63 3.73
C LYS A 270 0.61 -11.60 3.54
N CYS A 271 0.36 -10.59 2.72
CA CYS A 271 1.26 -9.47 2.49
C CYS A 271 0.63 -8.18 3.01
N ARG A 272 1.45 -7.36 3.67
CA ARG A 272 1.12 -5.98 4.05
C ARG A 272 2.13 -5.00 3.48
N TYR A 273 1.70 -3.76 3.34
CA TYR A 273 2.46 -2.64 2.80
C TYR A 273 2.26 -1.42 3.68
N SER A 274 3.32 -0.69 3.96
CA SER A 274 3.22 0.62 4.60
C SER A 274 4.20 1.62 4.00
N ILE A 275 3.79 2.87 3.88
CA ILE A 275 4.60 3.98 3.36
C ILE A 275 4.13 5.28 4.00
N GLY A 276 5.02 6.25 4.12
CA GLY A 276 4.69 7.55 4.69
C GLY A 276 5.49 8.65 4.01
N TYR A 277 4.90 9.83 3.97
CA TYR A 277 5.51 11.03 3.44
C TYR A 277 5.06 12.22 4.26
N PHE A 278 6.02 12.95 4.80
CA PHE A 278 5.78 14.20 5.47
C PHE A 278 6.50 15.33 4.73
N GLU A 279 5.81 16.45 4.57
CA GLU A 279 6.37 17.66 3.93
C GLU A 279 6.02 18.90 4.75
N GLU A 280 7.04 19.67 5.11
CA GLU A 280 6.89 21.00 5.69
C GLU A 280 6.48 21.98 4.58
N GLN A 281 5.34 22.64 4.76
CA GLN A 281 4.79 23.61 3.83
C GLN A 281 4.53 24.94 4.55
N GLU A 282 4.40 26.01 3.76
CA GLU A 282 3.93 27.31 4.24
C GLU A 282 2.55 27.55 3.62
N ILE A 283 1.52 27.64 4.46
CA ILE A 283 0.13 27.84 4.05
C ILE A 283 -0.38 29.07 4.81
N ASP A 284 -0.85 30.07 4.08
CA ASP A 284 -1.36 31.33 4.64
C ASP A 284 -0.39 32.03 5.63
N GLY A 285 0.93 31.87 5.41
CA GLY A 285 1.99 32.43 6.26
C GLY A 285 2.29 31.61 7.53
N GLU A 286 1.60 30.48 7.74
CA GLU A 286 1.87 29.55 8.83
C GLU A 286 2.67 28.34 8.33
N LYS A 287 3.63 27.90 9.16
CA LYS A 287 4.34 26.66 8.93
C LYS A 287 3.41 25.49 9.27
N VAL A 288 3.10 24.66 8.28
CA VAL A 288 2.21 23.51 8.42
C VAL A 288 2.94 22.24 7.99
N GLY A 289 2.78 21.17 8.75
CA GLY A 289 3.28 19.85 8.38
C GLY A 289 2.21 19.03 7.69
N VAL A 290 2.41 18.60 6.44
CA VAL A 290 1.50 17.67 5.77
C VAL A 290 2.00 16.25 5.98
N PHE A 291 1.39 15.53 6.91
CA PHE A 291 1.68 14.14 7.22
C PHE A 291 0.78 13.20 6.43
N GLN A 292 1.39 12.24 5.73
CA GLN A 292 0.69 11.17 5.05
C GLN A 292 1.22 9.80 5.50
N LEU A 293 0.30 8.86 5.70
CA LEU A 293 0.59 7.46 6.00
C LEU A 293 -0.41 6.57 5.28
N VAL A 294 0.09 5.56 4.57
CA VAL A 294 -0.72 4.51 3.97
C VAL A 294 -0.32 3.17 4.53
N ILE A 295 -1.31 2.41 5.02
CA ILE A 295 -1.18 0.99 5.36
C ILE A 295 -2.15 0.23 4.46
N MET A 296 -1.67 -0.79 3.76
CA MET A 296 -2.41 -1.46 2.70
C MET A 296 -2.15 -2.96 2.70
N ASN A 297 -3.17 -3.73 2.32
CA ASN A 297 -3.05 -5.11 1.92
C ASN A 297 -3.88 -5.39 0.66
N LEU A 298 -3.42 -6.35 -0.14
CA LEU A 298 -4.14 -6.83 -1.32
C LEU A 298 -4.67 -8.24 -1.07
N GLY A 299 -5.86 -8.53 -1.59
CA GLY A 299 -6.55 -9.79 -1.35
C GLY A 299 -8.05 -9.60 -1.22
N MET A 300 -8.68 -10.47 -0.43
CA MET A 300 -10.10 -10.33 -0.09
C MET A 300 -10.32 -9.05 0.71
N SER A 301 -11.41 -8.36 0.43
CA SER A 301 -11.89 -7.25 1.25
C SER A 301 -12.33 -7.74 2.64
N ILE A 302 -12.50 -6.82 3.58
CA ILE A 302 -13.04 -7.12 4.92
C ILE A 302 -14.39 -7.85 4.79
N TYR A 303 -15.29 -7.32 3.97
CA TYR A 303 -16.60 -7.92 3.73
C TYR A 303 -16.49 -9.34 3.15
N GLU A 304 -15.66 -9.53 2.12
CA GLU A 304 -15.45 -10.86 1.53
C GLU A 304 -14.93 -11.86 2.57
N LYS A 305 -14.06 -11.43 3.49
CA LYS A 305 -13.56 -12.29 4.57
C LYS A 305 -14.63 -12.71 5.57
N PHE A 306 -15.48 -11.79 6.01
CA PHE A 306 -16.59 -12.13 6.92
C PHE A 306 -17.64 -12.99 6.24
N LYS A 307 -17.81 -12.85 4.92
CA LYS A 307 -18.77 -13.62 4.13
C LYS A 307 -18.24 -14.97 3.64
N ASP A 308 -16.94 -15.24 3.77
CA ASP A 308 -16.34 -16.51 3.37
C ASP A 308 -17.00 -17.69 4.11
N GLU A 309 -17.29 -18.77 3.41
CA GLU A 309 -17.92 -19.98 3.98
C GLU A 309 -17.05 -20.61 5.09
N ASN A 310 -15.72 -20.40 5.01
CA ASN A 310 -14.75 -20.86 6.00
C ASN A 310 -14.43 -19.79 7.05
N CYS A 311 -15.25 -18.74 7.18
CA CYS A 311 -15.07 -17.71 8.21
C CYS A 311 -14.98 -18.38 9.60
N PRO A 312 -13.84 -18.23 10.31
CA PRO A 312 -13.67 -18.83 11.64
C PRO A 312 -14.65 -18.36 12.72
N ASN A 313 -15.42 -17.29 12.47
CA ASN A 313 -16.37 -16.71 13.41
C ASN A 313 -17.73 -16.44 12.74
N PRO A 314 -18.53 -17.49 12.44
CA PRO A 314 -19.79 -17.34 11.70
C PRO A 314 -20.86 -16.56 12.46
N ILE A 315 -20.83 -16.60 13.80
CA ILE A 315 -21.81 -15.90 14.67
C ILE A 315 -21.79 -14.39 14.44
N ILE A 316 -20.59 -13.81 14.30
CA ILE A 316 -20.46 -12.37 14.03
C ILE A 316 -20.98 -12.03 12.63
N SER A 317 -20.72 -12.88 11.63
CA SER A 317 -21.24 -12.68 10.28
C SER A 317 -22.77 -12.69 10.25
N ASP A 318 -23.43 -13.57 11.01
CA ASP A 318 -24.89 -13.60 11.10
C ASP A 318 -25.46 -12.33 11.76
N LYS A 319 -24.81 -11.82 12.83
CA LYS A 319 -25.20 -10.55 13.46
C LYS A 319 -25.05 -9.36 12.51
N MET A 320 -23.92 -9.27 11.78
CA MET A 320 -23.71 -8.22 10.78
C MET A 320 -24.78 -8.28 9.68
N LYS A 321 -25.11 -9.50 9.23
CA LYS A 321 -26.17 -9.73 8.27
C LYS A 321 -27.50 -9.20 8.79
N GLU A 322 -27.91 -9.56 10.00
CA GLU A 322 -29.15 -9.11 10.61
C GLU A 322 -29.23 -7.58 10.74
N LEU A 323 -28.18 -6.94 11.28
CA LEU A 323 -28.10 -5.49 11.41
C LEU A 323 -28.20 -4.79 10.04
N SER A 324 -27.46 -5.28 9.05
CA SER A 324 -27.41 -4.65 7.73
C SER A 324 -28.72 -4.76 6.95
N LYS A 325 -29.54 -5.80 7.18
CA LYS A 325 -30.82 -6.02 6.47
C LYS A 325 -31.77 -4.82 6.56
N GLN A 326 -31.75 -4.10 7.68
CA GLN A 326 -32.64 -2.97 7.92
C GLN A 326 -32.46 -1.83 6.88
N TYR A 327 -31.26 -1.72 6.29
CA TYR A 327 -30.87 -0.61 5.41
C TYR A 327 -30.47 -1.05 3.99
N THR A 328 -30.39 -2.37 3.73
CA THR A 328 -29.96 -2.94 2.44
C THR A 328 -31.11 -3.52 1.61
N HIS A 329 -32.27 -3.82 2.22
CA HIS A 329 -33.42 -4.35 1.50
C HIS A 329 -34.28 -3.27 0.85
N LYS A 330 -34.62 -3.49 -0.42
CA LYS A 330 -35.62 -2.69 -1.15
C LYS A 330 -37.01 -3.28 -0.88
N GLY A 331 -37.83 -2.56 -0.13
CA GLY A 331 -39.25 -2.90 0.08
C GLY A 331 -40.15 -2.11 -0.87
N PHE A 332 -41.46 -2.40 -0.88
CA PHE A 332 -42.45 -1.67 -1.68
C PHE A 332 -42.48 -0.16 -1.38
N LEU A 333 -42.10 0.25 -0.15
CA LEU A 333 -42.04 1.66 0.30
C LEU A 333 -40.62 2.14 0.66
N LYS A 334 -39.61 1.26 0.73
CA LYS A 334 -38.25 1.61 1.18
C LYS A 334 -37.24 1.41 0.05
N LYS A 335 -36.51 2.47 -0.29
CA LYS A 335 -35.38 2.39 -1.22
C LYS A 335 -34.18 1.78 -0.50
N LYS A 336 -33.36 1.04 -1.24
CA LYS A 336 -32.04 0.60 -0.78
C LYS A 336 -31.18 1.84 -0.58
N GLU A 337 -30.65 2.02 0.62
CA GLU A 337 -29.85 3.20 0.98
C GLU A 337 -28.36 2.88 1.09
N PHE A 338 -28.04 1.64 1.46
CA PHE A 338 -26.67 1.16 1.58
C PHE A 338 -26.46 -0.17 0.87
N GLU A 339 -25.22 -0.40 0.46
CA GLU A 339 -24.72 -1.71 0.09
C GLU A 339 -24.33 -2.49 1.36
N GLU A 340 -24.63 -3.80 1.37
CA GLU A 340 -24.32 -4.69 2.51
C GLU A 340 -22.83 -4.64 2.88
N GLU A 341 -21.97 -4.65 1.87
CA GLU A 341 -20.51 -4.54 2.01
C GLU A 341 -20.07 -3.32 2.82
N THR A 342 -20.70 -2.16 2.59
CA THR A 342 -20.35 -0.92 3.28
C THR A 342 -20.67 -1.01 4.77
N LEU A 343 -21.85 -1.51 5.13
CA LEU A 343 -22.27 -1.62 6.53
C LEU A 343 -21.47 -2.69 7.27
N TRP A 344 -21.21 -3.84 6.65
CA TRP A 344 -20.38 -4.88 7.27
C TRP A 344 -18.97 -4.40 7.54
N THR A 345 -18.41 -3.61 6.62
CA THR A 345 -17.11 -2.97 6.84
C THR A 345 -17.16 -2.02 8.03
N LEU A 346 -18.20 -1.19 8.17
CA LEU A 346 -18.37 -0.34 9.36
C LEU A 346 -18.49 -1.15 10.66
N TYR A 347 -19.31 -2.20 10.66
CA TYR A 347 -19.53 -3.05 11.83
C TYR A 347 -18.26 -3.83 12.21
N SER A 348 -17.40 -4.14 11.24
CA SER A 348 -16.11 -4.79 11.52
C SER A 348 -15.13 -3.92 12.31
N LEU A 349 -15.34 -2.61 12.33
CA LEU A 349 -14.49 -1.67 13.06
C LEU A 349 -14.86 -1.58 14.54
N GLN A 350 -15.97 -2.15 14.97
CA GLN A 350 -16.44 -2.02 16.35
C GLN A 350 -15.61 -2.90 17.31
N ASP A 351 -15.56 -2.50 18.58
CA ASP A 351 -14.81 -3.20 19.62
C ASP A 351 -15.28 -4.65 19.76
N GLY A 352 -14.32 -5.59 19.81
CA GLY A 352 -14.60 -7.03 19.93
C GLY A 352 -15.07 -7.72 18.64
N VAL A 353 -15.10 -7.03 17.50
CA VAL A 353 -15.51 -7.62 16.22
C VAL A 353 -14.31 -8.15 15.44
N THR A 354 -14.29 -9.46 15.17
CA THR A 354 -13.19 -10.11 14.44
C THR A 354 -13.64 -11.32 13.63
N SER A 355 -13.01 -11.53 12.47
CA SER A 355 -13.21 -12.72 11.63
C SER A 355 -12.37 -13.92 12.08
N VAL A 356 -11.57 -13.80 13.14
CA VAL A 356 -10.71 -14.87 13.67
C VAL A 356 -11.41 -15.63 14.79
N SER A 357 -11.08 -16.91 15.01
CA SER A 357 -11.71 -17.73 16.05
C SER A 357 -11.51 -17.14 17.47
N PRO A 358 -12.60 -16.95 18.24
CA PRO A 358 -12.55 -16.48 19.63
C PRO A 358 -11.76 -17.41 20.57
N GLU A 359 -11.69 -18.70 20.27
CA GLU A 359 -11.00 -19.70 21.11
C GLU A 359 -9.48 -19.53 21.08
N LYS A 360 -8.94 -18.99 19.98
CA LYS A 360 -7.50 -18.81 19.81
C LYS A 360 -6.99 -17.52 20.46
N TYR A 361 -7.83 -16.49 20.61
CA TYR A 361 -7.43 -15.17 21.13
C TYR A 361 -8.60 -14.43 21.82
N LYS A 362 -8.65 -14.45 23.16
CA LYS A 362 -9.75 -13.88 23.96
C LYS A 362 -9.83 -12.35 24.01
N ASN A 363 -8.74 -11.63 23.69
CA ASN A 363 -8.62 -10.16 23.88
C ASN A 363 -8.50 -9.37 22.57
N ARG A 364 -8.98 -9.90 21.43
CA ARG A 364 -8.88 -9.22 20.11
C ARG A 364 -10.15 -8.45 19.73
N GLY A 365 -9.97 -7.38 18.94
CA GLY A 365 -11.06 -6.58 18.37
C GLY A 365 -10.94 -5.07 18.60
N ASN A 366 -9.88 -4.59 19.24
CA ASN A 366 -9.83 -3.23 19.78
C ASN A 366 -8.94 -2.26 18.98
N GLY A 367 -8.09 -2.78 18.09
CA GLY A 367 -7.01 -1.99 17.48
C GLY A 367 -7.42 -1.02 16.39
N SER A 368 -8.45 -1.33 15.60
CA SER A 368 -8.96 -0.41 14.57
C SER A 368 -9.52 0.87 15.21
N LEU A 369 -10.27 0.76 16.31
CA LEU A 369 -10.78 1.93 17.05
C LEU A 369 -9.67 2.74 17.68
N ARG A 370 -8.70 2.09 18.35
CA ARG A 370 -7.57 2.79 18.94
C ARG A 370 -6.72 3.53 17.90
N PHE A 371 -6.60 2.97 16.69
CA PHE A 371 -5.96 3.65 15.56
C PHE A 371 -6.73 4.90 15.12
N ILE A 372 -8.06 4.81 15.04
CA ILE A 372 -8.92 5.97 14.73
C ILE A 372 -8.82 7.04 15.81
N GLU A 373 -8.83 6.67 17.08
CA GLU A 373 -8.64 7.59 18.22
C GLU A 373 -7.27 8.26 18.18
N SER A 374 -6.21 7.47 17.92
CA SER A 374 -4.84 8.01 17.75
C SER A 374 -4.77 9.01 16.60
N PHE A 375 -5.42 8.72 15.47
CA PHE A 375 -5.56 9.67 14.36
C PHE A 375 -6.25 10.98 14.81
N TYR A 376 -7.32 10.89 15.60
CA TYR A 376 -8.01 12.07 16.14
C TYR A 376 -7.17 12.87 17.12
N ASN A 377 -6.23 12.24 17.82
CA ASN A 377 -5.30 12.91 18.74
C ASN A 377 -4.12 13.57 18.01
N LEU A 378 -3.69 13.00 16.89
CA LEU A 378 -2.59 13.53 16.08
C LEU A 378 -2.96 14.81 15.35
N LYS A 379 -4.21 14.95 14.89
CA LYS A 379 -4.64 16.12 14.11
C LYS A 379 -4.40 17.43 14.87
N GLY A 380 -3.75 18.40 14.23
CA GLY A 380 -3.63 19.76 14.77
C GLY A 380 -4.97 20.51 14.72
N CYS A 381 -5.11 21.55 15.53
CA CYS A 381 -6.23 22.49 15.46
C CYS A 381 -5.97 23.53 14.36
N ASN A 382 -6.08 23.14 13.09
CA ASN A 382 -5.97 24.08 11.99
C ASN A 382 -7.35 24.32 11.35
N ALA A 383 -7.95 25.49 11.61
CA ALA A 383 -9.35 25.78 11.28
C ALA A 383 -9.63 25.89 9.77
N SER A 384 -8.61 26.12 8.94
CA SER A 384 -8.74 26.32 7.49
C SER A 384 -8.67 25.02 6.67
N LYS A 385 -8.11 23.93 7.23
CA LYS A 385 -7.82 22.68 6.51
C LYS A 385 -8.20 21.46 7.34
N LEU A 386 -8.96 20.55 6.73
CA LEU A 386 -9.49 19.36 7.42
C LEU A 386 -8.56 18.15 7.24
N SER A 387 -7.96 17.69 8.34
CA SER A 387 -7.30 16.38 8.41
C SER A 387 -8.32 15.26 8.20
N LYS A 388 -8.00 14.29 7.36
CA LYS A 388 -8.88 13.18 7.00
C LYS A 388 -8.15 11.85 7.02
N MET A 389 -8.81 10.82 7.52
CA MET A 389 -8.41 9.43 7.31
C MET A 389 -9.47 8.75 6.45
N THR A 390 -9.07 7.89 5.53
CA THR A 390 -9.99 7.11 4.70
C THR A 390 -9.62 5.63 4.78
N LEU A 391 -10.61 4.80 5.05
CA LEU A 391 -10.53 3.35 4.92
C LEU A 391 -11.28 2.94 3.67
N GLN A 392 -10.59 2.30 2.73
CA GLN A 392 -11.19 1.68 1.56
C GLN A 392 -11.02 0.17 1.66
N SER A 393 -12.10 -0.59 1.55
CA SER A 393 -12.07 -2.05 1.53
C SER A 393 -13.11 -2.58 0.55
N GLY A 394 -12.67 -3.20 -0.54
CA GLY A 394 -13.59 -3.57 -1.63
C GLY A 394 -14.29 -2.32 -2.16
N LYS A 395 -15.63 -2.29 -2.15
CA LYS A 395 -16.41 -1.08 -2.46
C LYS A 395 -16.67 -0.18 -1.26
N ALA A 396 -16.45 -0.64 -0.03
CA ALA A 396 -16.68 0.20 1.15
C ALA A 396 -15.64 1.32 1.23
N ASN A 397 -16.09 2.56 1.42
CA ASN A 397 -15.28 3.74 1.66
C ASN A 397 -15.78 4.44 2.93
N ILE A 398 -14.96 4.51 3.96
CA ILE A 398 -15.29 5.15 5.24
C ILE A 398 -14.31 6.29 5.49
N VAL A 399 -14.84 7.49 5.70
CA VAL A 399 -14.06 8.72 5.93
C VAL A 399 -14.16 9.12 7.39
N PHE A 400 -13.03 9.46 8.01
CA PHE A 400 -12.92 9.92 9.39
C PHE A 400 -12.30 11.32 9.39
N ASP A 401 -13.08 12.33 9.79
CA ASP A 401 -12.62 13.72 9.96
C ASP A 401 -12.75 14.22 11.42
N GLY A 402 -13.29 13.37 12.30
CA GLY A 402 -13.55 13.67 13.69
C GLY A 402 -14.91 14.32 13.98
N LYS A 403 -15.80 14.46 13.00
CA LYS A 403 -17.20 14.89 13.24
C LYS A 403 -17.93 13.90 14.16
N TYR A 404 -17.68 12.61 13.97
CA TYR A 404 -18.25 11.53 14.78
C TYR A 404 -17.14 10.89 15.62
N PRO A 405 -17.07 11.21 16.93
CA PRO A 405 -16.09 10.59 17.83
C PRO A 405 -16.50 9.14 18.15
N VAL A 406 -15.56 8.40 18.73
CA VAL A 406 -15.86 7.11 19.35
C VAL A 406 -16.68 7.36 20.62
N THR A 407 -17.74 6.58 20.82
CA THR A 407 -18.64 6.68 21.99
C THR A 407 -18.64 5.37 22.77
N GLU A 408 -18.90 5.44 24.07
CA GLU A 408 -19.13 4.24 24.89
C GLU A 408 -20.61 3.79 24.79
N SER A 409 -20.82 2.49 24.65
CA SER A 409 -22.13 1.84 24.73
C SER A 409 -22.09 0.72 25.76
N MET A 410 -23.21 0.52 26.47
CA MET A 410 -23.36 -0.54 27.47
C MET A 410 -24.15 -1.69 26.89
N VAL A 411 -23.54 -2.88 26.78
CA VAL A 411 -24.20 -4.10 26.33
C VAL A 411 -24.06 -5.15 27.41
N LYS A 412 -25.19 -5.58 28.00
CA LYS A 412 -25.25 -6.61 29.05
C LYS A 412 -24.33 -6.33 30.27
N GLY A 413 -24.14 -5.06 30.61
CA GLY A 413 -23.31 -4.64 31.75
C GLY A 413 -21.82 -4.46 31.42
N GLU A 414 -21.40 -4.76 30.19
CA GLU A 414 -20.05 -4.50 29.69
C GLU A 414 -20.01 -3.23 28.85
N LYS A 415 -18.92 -2.46 28.99
CA LYS A 415 -18.65 -1.28 28.18
C LYS A 415 -17.99 -1.67 26.87
N TYR A 416 -18.56 -1.21 25.77
CA TYR A 416 -18.01 -1.35 24.43
C TYR A 416 -17.81 0.02 23.80
N ARG A 417 -16.72 0.19 23.07
CA ARG A 417 -16.49 1.39 22.27
C ARG A 417 -17.10 1.21 20.89
N VAL A 418 -17.81 2.22 20.41
CA VAL A 418 -18.51 2.16 19.13
C VAL A 418 -18.28 3.42 18.32
N LEU A 419 -18.29 3.26 17.01
CA LEU A 419 -18.24 4.33 16.03
C LEU A 419 -19.43 4.20 15.08
N THR A 420 -20.37 5.12 15.19
CA THR A 420 -21.72 4.95 14.60
C THR A 420 -21.99 5.83 13.39
N PHE A 421 -21.23 6.92 13.22
CA PHE A 421 -21.45 7.92 12.16
C PHE A 421 -22.87 8.52 12.16
N ASN A 422 -23.51 8.62 13.32
CA ASN A 422 -24.81 9.25 13.49
C ASN A 422 -24.86 10.07 14.77
N SER A 423 -25.85 10.96 14.89
CA SER A 423 -25.98 11.85 16.04
C SER A 423 -26.53 11.17 17.29
N SER A 424 -27.14 9.99 17.17
CA SER A 424 -27.70 9.24 18.30
C SER A 424 -26.66 8.43 19.07
N GLY A 425 -25.50 8.13 18.45
CA GLY A 425 -24.48 7.28 19.05
C GLY A 425 -24.88 5.79 19.10
N ASN A 426 -25.91 5.38 18.35
CA ASN A 426 -26.39 4.00 18.30
C ASN A 426 -25.98 3.32 16.99
N ILE A 427 -25.35 2.14 17.05
CA ILE A 427 -24.87 1.39 15.87
C ILE A 427 -26.01 0.83 15.00
N GLU A 428 -27.21 0.68 15.57
CA GLU A 428 -28.41 0.24 14.85
C GLU A 428 -29.05 1.36 14.03
N ASP A 429 -28.73 2.62 14.37
CA ASP A 429 -29.25 3.77 13.64
C ASP A 429 -28.46 4.03 12.35
N LYS A 430 -29.15 4.62 11.38
CA LYS A 430 -28.60 4.92 10.06
C LYS A 430 -27.32 5.76 10.15
N PRO A 431 -26.18 5.32 9.58
CA PRO A 431 -24.97 6.15 9.50
C PRO A 431 -25.08 7.25 8.44
N ASP A 432 -24.28 8.30 8.57
CA ASP A 432 -24.20 9.42 7.63
C ASP A 432 -23.53 8.98 6.31
N ASN A 433 -24.31 8.99 5.21
CA ASN A 433 -23.86 8.64 3.86
C ASN A 433 -22.71 9.54 3.35
N LYS A 434 -22.48 10.71 3.97
CA LYS A 434 -21.31 11.55 3.63
C LYS A 434 -19.99 10.93 4.10
N TYR A 435 -20.03 10.04 5.08
CA TYR A 435 -18.85 9.41 5.67
C TYR A 435 -18.76 7.92 5.38
N VAL A 436 -19.91 7.25 5.30
CA VAL A 436 -20.00 5.81 5.03
C VAL A 436 -20.56 5.63 3.62
N LYS A 437 -19.70 5.30 2.66
CA LYS A 437 -20.02 5.29 1.22
C LYS A 437 -19.77 3.94 0.57
N CYS A 438 -20.53 3.68 -0.50
CA CYS A 438 -20.15 2.69 -1.49
C CYS A 438 -19.43 3.39 -2.64
N SER A 439 -18.16 3.09 -2.82
CA SER A 439 -17.37 3.45 -3.98
C SER A 439 -17.90 2.72 -5.22
N GLU A 440 -17.89 3.40 -6.36
CA GLU A 440 -18.16 2.79 -7.66
C GLU A 440 -17.07 1.77 -8.04
N PHE A 441 -15.84 2.03 -7.60
CA PHE A 441 -14.66 1.22 -7.89
C PHE A 441 -14.31 0.32 -6.71
N PHE A 442 -14.16 -0.97 -7.00
CA PHE A 442 -13.73 -1.97 -6.03
C PHE A 442 -12.21 -1.95 -5.86
N PHE A 443 -11.74 -1.88 -4.63
CA PHE A 443 -10.32 -2.09 -4.29
C PHE A 443 -10.12 -3.53 -3.76
N PRO A 444 -9.31 -4.38 -4.43
CA PRO A 444 -9.10 -5.77 -4.01
C PRO A 444 -8.18 -5.85 -2.80
N GLY A 445 -8.77 -5.67 -1.62
CA GLY A 445 -8.13 -5.72 -0.32
C GLY A 445 -8.60 -4.58 0.56
N THR A 446 -7.68 -4.01 1.33
CA THR A 446 -7.97 -2.87 2.20
C THR A 446 -6.79 -1.89 2.21
N PHE A 447 -7.06 -0.59 2.22
CA PHE A 447 -6.08 0.40 2.61
C PHE A 447 -6.66 1.41 3.58
N ILE A 448 -5.80 1.94 4.44
CA ILE A 448 -6.02 3.10 5.27
C ILE A 448 -5.07 4.17 4.80
N HIS A 449 -5.60 5.35 4.49
CA HIS A 449 -4.83 6.53 4.16
C HIS A 449 -5.13 7.62 5.20
N ALA A 450 -4.16 7.95 6.03
CA ALA A 450 -4.20 9.10 6.92
C ALA A 450 -3.51 10.29 6.24
N TYR A 451 -4.25 11.40 6.10
CA TYR A 451 -3.77 12.67 5.59
C TYR A 451 -4.04 13.75 6.65
N ILE A 452 -2.98 14.20 7.32
CA ILE A 452 -3.07 15.03 8.51
C ILE A 452 -2.28 16.32 8.30
N TYR A 453 -2.91 17.44 8.64
CA TYR A 453 -2.22 18.71 8.88
C TYR A 453 -1.79 18.74 10.37
N LEU A 454 -0.48 18.83 10.59
CA LEU A 454 0.18 18.87 11.89
C LEU A 454 0.51 20.29 12.33
#